data_AF-A0A183HK81-F1
#
_entry.id   AF-A0A183HK81-F1
#
_cell.length_a   1.000
_cell.length_b   1.000
_cell.length_c   1.000
_cell.angle_alpha   90.00
_cell.angle_beta   90.00
_cell.angle_gamma   90.00
#
_symmetry.space_group_name_H-M   'P 1'
#
loop_
_entity.id
_entity.type
_entity.pdbx_description
1 polymer ?
#
loop_
_entity_poly.entity_id
_entity_poly.type
_entity_poly.pdbx_seq_one_letter_code
_entity_poly.pdbx_strand_id
1 'polypeptide(L)'
;MQEFIYNNQEELQHTLRTPQFRQAADIFGHALQTGQLAPVLRQFGIDENTATAAGNGDMVAWATQFTTAENGKEITSKTETSASRPSMESDVEDEETNEKVIRETEKNRTDDHMDLD
;
A
#
# COMPACT_ATOMS: atom_id res chain seq x y z
N MET A 1 33.12 -2.28 31.86
CA MET A 1 32.15 -2.30 30.76
C MET A 1 32.81 -3.02 29.61
N GLN A 2 32.22 -4.12 29.13
CA GLN A 2 32.80 -4.90 28.04
C GLN A 2 32.54 -4.15 26.74
N GLU A 3 33.59 -3.52 26.19
CA GLU A 3 33.57 -2.96 24.84
C GLU A 3 33.56 -4.15 23.88
N PHE A 4 32.38 -4.49 23.36
CA PHE A 4 32.25 -5.51 22.33
C PHE A 4 32.81 -4.96 21.03
N ILE A 5 34.07 -5.29 20.73
CA ILE A 5 34.66 -5.06 19.42
C ILE A 5 34.16 -6.18 18.51
N TYR A 6 32.90 -6.12 18.11
CA TYR A 6 32.40 -6.98 17.05
C TYR A 6 32.88 -6.42 15.72
N ASN A 7 33.33 -7.31 14.83
CA ASN A 7 33.52 -6.91 13.44
C ASN A 7 32.14 -6.67 12.80
N ASN A 8 32.03 -5.74 11.86
CA ASN A 8 30.73 -5.30 11.29
C ASN A 8 29.82 -6.47 10.84
N GLN A 9 30.42 -7.57 10.36
CA GLN A 9 29.71 -8.78 9.97
C GLN A 9 29.08 -9.57 11.15
N GLU A 10 29.74 -9.59 12.30
CA GLU A 10 29.24 -10.26 13.51
C GLU A 10 28.08 -9.48 14.13
N GLU A 11 28.13 -8.14 14.10
CA GLU A 11 27.03 -7.27 14.53
C GLU A 11 25.78 -7.47 13.68
N LEU A 12 25.94 -7.58 12.36
CA LEU A 12 24.86 -7.87 11.42
C LEU A 12 24.23 -9.23 11.72
N GLN A 13 25.06 -10.26 11.87
CA GLN A 13 24.62 -11.62 12.20
C GLN A 13 23.89 -11.70 13.55
N HIS A 14 24.33 -10.91 14.52
CA HIS A 14 23.65 -10.78 15.79
C HIS A 14 22.29 -10.09 15.61
N THR A 15 22.25 -8.96 14.92
CA THR A 15 21.05 -8.16 14.66
C THR A 15 19.96 -8.97 13.95
N LEU A 16 20.31 -9.72 12.91
CA LEU A 16 19.38 -10.57 12.16
C LEU A 16 18.74 -11.67 13.01
N ARG A 17 19.41 -12.13 14.08
CA ARG A 17 18.89 -13.14 15.01
C ARG A 17 18.06 -12.56 16.16
N THR A 18 18.04 -11.23 16.31
CA THR A 18 17.30 -10.59 17.40
C THR A 18 15.78 -10.67 17.21
N PRO A 19 14.99 -10.80 18.29
CA PRO A 19 13.54 -10.78 18.20
C PRO A 19 13.00 -9.44 17.69
N GLN A 20 13.71 -8.33 17.95
CA GLN A 20 13.34 -6.99 17.50
C GLN A 20 13.41 -6.89 15.97
N PHE A 21 14.46 -7.43 15.35
CA PHE A 21 14.57 -7.45 13.89
C PHE A 21 13.44 -8.27 13.27
N ARG A 22 13.13 -9.45 13.83
CA ARG A 22 12.04 -10.28 13.33
C ARG A 22 10.69 -9.57 13.44
N GLN A 23 10.41 -8.92 14.57
CA GLN A 23 9.18 -8.13 14.74
C GLN A 23 9.11 -6.96 13.73
N ALA A 24 10.23 -6.26 13.52
CA ALA A 24 10.29 -5.18 12.54
C ALA A 24 10.08 -5.70 11.11
N ALA A 25 10.64 -6.85 10.77
CA ALA A 25 10.43 -7.51 9.47
C ALA A 25 8.96 -7.94 9.29
N ASP A 26 8.33 -8.46 10.34
CA ASP A 26 6.90 -8.80 10.31
C ASP A 26 6.05 -7.55 10.07
N ILE A 27 6.28 -6.46 10.83
CA ILE A 27 5.59 -5.17 10.66
C ILE A 27 5.82 -4.60 9.25
N PHE A 28 7.06 -4.65 8.77
CA PHE A 28 7.42 -4.22 7.42
C PHE A 28 6.64 -5.01 6.36
N GLY A 29 6.58 -6.35 6.48
CA GLY A 29 5.83 -7.20 5.55
C GLY A 29 4.34 -6.88 5.54
N HIS A 30 3.74 -6.63 6.71
CA HIS A 30 2.33 -6.23 6.80
C HIS A 30 2.09 -4.84 6.20
N ALA A 31 2.96 -3.88 6.47
CA ALA A 31 2.89 -2.54 5.91
C ALA A 31 3.09 -2.56 4.37
N LEU A 32 3.94 -3.46 3.87
CA LEU A 32 4.15 -3.67 2.44
C LEU A 32 2.90 -4.25 1.79
N GLN A 33 2.34 -5.32 2.36
CA GLN A 33 1.14 -5.99 1.84
C GLN A 33 -0.10 -5.08 1.88
N THR A 34 -0.17 -4.14 2.83
CA THR A 34 -1.27 -3.16 2.92
C THR A 34 -1.09 -1.92 2.04
N GLY A 35 0.01 -1.81 1.30
CA GLY A 35 0.25 -0.66 0.41
C GLY A 35 0.82 0.57 1.10
N GLN A 36 0.93 0.56 2.43
CA GLN A 36 1.22 1.77 3.21
C GLN A 36 2.67 2.23 3.14
N LEU A 37 3.58 1.38 2.65
CA LEU A 37 5.00 1.72 2.54
C LEU A 37 5.36 2.57 1.31
N ALA A 38 4.48 2.71 0.31
CA ALA A 38 4.83 3.42 -0.92
C ALA A 38 5.37 4.85 -0.74
N PRO A 39 4.76 5.74 0.08
CA PRO A 39 5.28 7.09 0.30
C PRO A 39 6.66 7.08 0.97
N VAL A 40 6.88 6.13 1.87
CA VAL A 40 8.12 5.97 2.60
C VAL A 40 9.23 5.46 1.67
N LEU A 41 8.94 4.48 0.82
CA LEU A 41 9.89 3.95 -0.16
C LEU A 41 10.38 5.04 -1.13
N ARG A 42 9.50 5.94 -1.58
CA ARG A 42 9.88 7.11 -2.39
C ARG A 42 10.83 8.04 -1.64
N GLN A 43 10.60 8.25 -0.34
CA GLN A 43 11.48 9.05 0.52
C GLN A 43 12.86 8.42 0.70
N PHE A 44 12.95 7.09 0.64
CA PHE A 44 14.20 6.34 0.62
C PHE A 44 14.88 6.30 -0.76
N GLY A 45 14.29 6.91 -1.80
CA GLY A 45 14.86 6.98 -3.14
C GLY A 45 14.66 5.70 -3.96
N ILE A 46 13.74 4.83 -3.56
CA ILE A 46 13.29 3.70 -4.38
C ILE A 46 12.60 4.24 -5.64
N ASP A 47 12.82 3.59 -6.78
CA ASP A 47 12.24 4.00 -8.05
C ASP A 47 10.70 4.00 -8.01
N GLU A 48 10.09 4.86 -8.83
CA GLU A 48 8.64 5.06 -8.83
C GLU A 48 7.86 3.79 -9.19
N ASN A 49 8.42 2.93 -10.04
CA ASN A 49 7.76 1.70 -10.48
C ASN A 49 7.69 0.67 -9.34
N THR A 50 8.81 0.48 -8.65
CA THR A 50 8.90 -0.34 -7.44
C THR A 50 8.04 0.23 -6.32
N ALA A 51 8.10 1.54 -6.05
CA ALA A 51 7.28 2.16 -5.02
C ALA A 51 5.77 2.06 -5.31
N THR A 52 5.38 2.11 -6.59
CA THR A 52 3.98 1.91 -7.00
C THR A 52 3.53 0.47 -6.78
N ALA A 53 4.38 -0.52 -7.11
CA ALA A 53 4.10 -1.93 -6.81
C ALA A 53 3.92 -2.18 -5.30
N ALA A 54 4.76 -1.56 -4.47
CA ALA A 54 4.57 -1.58 -3.01
C ALA A 54 3.24 -0.95 -2.60
N GLY A 55 2.81 0.13 -3.24
CA GLY A 55 1.55 0.83 -2.94
C GLY A 55 0.31 -0.01 -3.23
N ASN A 56 0.40 -0.93 -4.17
CA ASN A 56 -0.68 -1.86 -4.51
C ASN A 56 -0.74 -3.08 -3.58
N GLY A 57 0.22 -3.25 -2.67
CA GLY A 57 0.28 -4.42 -1.78
C GLY A 57 0.76 -5.70 -2.45
N ASP A 58 1.21 -5.64 -3.71
CA ASP A 58 1.70 -6.81 -4.44
C ASP A 58 3.19 -7.03 -4.13
N MET A 59 3.44 -7.93 -3.17
CA MET A 59 4.78 -8.24 -2.70
C MET A 59 5.67 -8.91 -3.76
N VAL A 60 5.08 -9.74 -4.64
CA VAL A 60 5.85 -10.46 -5.67
C VAL A 60 6.23 -9.50 -6.79
N ALA A 61 5.29 -8.66 -7.24
CA ALA A 61 5.58 -7.61 -8.20
C ALA A 61 6.62 -6.64 -7.64
N TRP A 62 6.47 -6.20 -6.39
CA TRP A 62 7.44 -5.34 -5.73
C TRP A 62 8.84 -5.95 -5.69
N ALA A 63 8.98 -7.20 -5.22
CA ALA A 63 10.28 -7.86 -5.12
C ALA A 63 10.95 -8.07 -6.49
N THR A 64 10.14 -8.36 -7.52
CA THR A 64 10.63 -8.53 -8.90
C THR A 64 11.14 -7.21 -9.47
N GLN A 65 10.38 -6.12 -9.29
CA GLN A 65 10.76 -4.78 -9.74
C GLN A 65 12.00 -4.29 -8.98
N PHE A 66 12.03 -4.47 -7.66
CA PHE A 66 13.16 -4.08 -6.81
C PHE A 66 14.45 -4.82 -7.18
N THR A 67 14.37 -6.14 -7.40
CA THR A 67 15.52 -6.94 -7.86
C THR A 67 15.97 -6.48 -9.24
N THR A 68 15.03 -6.24 -10.16
CA THR A 68 15.36 -5.76 -11.50
C THR A 68 16.03 -4.39 -11.47
N ALA A 69 15.58 -3.48 -10.60
CA ALA A 69 16.17 -2.16 -10.42
C ALA A 69 17.61 -2.23 -9.87
N GLU A 70 17.88 -3.12 -8.92
CA GLU A 70 19.21 -3.33 -8.34
C GLU A 70 20.17 -4.03 -9.31
N ASN A 71 19.69 -5.05 -10.04
CA ASN A 71 20.49 -5.82 -10.98
C ASN A 71 20.67 -5.13 -12.35
N GLY A 72 19.86 -4.12 -12.67
CA GLY A 72 19.71 -3.53 -14.00
C GLY A 72 20.28 -2.13 -14.18
N LYS A 73 21.28 -1.69 -13.39
CA LYS A 73 21.90 -0.37 -13.54
C LYS A 73 22.82 -0.25 -14.78
N GLU A 74 22.26 -0.46 -15.96
CA GLU A 74 22.50 0.37 -17.14
C GLU A 74 21.12 0.71 -17.72
N ILE A 75 20.64 1.94 -17.50
CA ILE A 75 20.10 2.86 -18.51
C ILE A 75 19.78 4.16 -17.78
N THR A 76 20.54 5.17 -18.16
CA THR A 76 20.28 6.57 -17.92
C THR A 76 18.86 6.98 -18.33
N SER A 77 18.12 7.62 -17.45
CA SER A 77 17.12 8.62 -17.84
C SER A 77 17.03 9.71 -16.80
N LYS A 78 17.83 10.77 -17.01
CA LYS A 78 17.37 12.12 -16.66
C LYS A 78 16.09 12.37 -17.46
N THR A 79 15.00 12.75 -16.81
CA THR A 79 14.11 13.78 -17.34
C THR A 79 13.44 14.47 -16.16
N GLU A 80 13.77 15.74 -16.03
CA GLU A 80 13.24 16.71 -15.12
C GLU A 80 11.77 17.05 -15.46
N THR A 81 11.01 17.40 -14.44
CA THR A 81 10.03 18.50 -14.42
C THR A 81 8.98 18.61 -15.54
N SER A 82 7.70 18.43 -15.18
CA SER A 82 6.72 19.53 -15.28
C SER A 82 5.39 19.17 -14.62
N ALA A 83 5.06 19.99 -13.63
CA ALA A 83 3.69 20.22 -13.20
C ALA A 83 2.85 20.72 -14.38
N SER A 84 1.60 20.27 -14.48
CA SER A 84 0.43 21.05 -14.90
C SER A 84 -0.84 20.26 -14.66
N ARG A 85 -1.53 20.57 -13.56
CA ARG A 85 -2.99 20.45 -13.50
C ARG A 85 -3.56 21.50 -14.47
N PRO A 86 -4.64 21.17 -15.19
CA PRO A 86 -5.71 22.13 -15.35
C PRO A 86 -6.97 21.58 -14.67
N SER A 87 -7.50 22.39 -13.76
CA SER A 87 -8.92 22.44 -13.41
C SER A 87 -9.72 22.69 -14.68
N MET A 88 -10.75 21.90 -14.92
CA MET A 88 -11.84 22.29 -15.82
C MET A 88 -13.16 21.96 -15.13
N GLU A 89 -13.68 23.05 -14.59
CA GLU A 89 -14.96 23.29 -13.98
C GLU A 89 -15.94 23.47 -15.13
N SER A 90 -16.99 22.63 -15.18
CA SER A 90 -18.14 22.85 -16.05
C SER A 90 -19.39 22.87 -15.19
N ASP A 91 -19.75 24.10 -14.86
CA ASP A 91 -21.06 24.55 -14.40
C ASP A 91 -22.07 24.46 -15.57
N VAL A 92 -23.15 23.69 -15.39
CA VAL A 92 -24.46 23.93 -16.02
C VAL A 92 -25.53 23.48 -15.02
N GLU A 93 -26.20 24.47 -14.45
CA GLU A 93 -27.48 24.38 -13.75
C GLU A 93 -28.59 23.98 -14.73
N ASP A 94 -29.47 23.05 -14.34
CA ASP A 94 -30.91 23.26 -14.52
C ASP A 94 -31.70 22.50 -13.43
N GLU A 95 -32.71 23.18 -12.94
CA GLU A 95 -33.56 22.87 -11.80
C GLU A 95 -34.53 21.71 -12.09
N GLU A 96 -34.89 20.92 -11.08
CA GLU A 96 -36.26 20.98 -10.52
C GLU A 96 -36.31 20.21 -9.19
N THR A 97 -36.81 20.88 -8.17
CA THR A 97 -37.02 20.39 -6.81
C THR A 97 -38.50 19.98 -6.62
N ASN A 98 -38.76 18.76 -6.17
CA ASN A 98 -39.72 18.38 -5.10
C ASN A 98 -39.78 16.83 -5.01
N GLU A 99 -39.37 16.26 -3.89
CA GLU A 99 -40.21 15.86 -2.76
C GLU A 99 -40.98 14.53 -2.98
N LYS A 100 -40.37 13.43 -2.53
CA LYS A 100 -41.15 12.31 -1.97
C LYS A 100 -40.40 11.56 -0.86
N VAL A 101 -40.40 12.20 0.29
CA VAL A 101 -40.68 11.65 1.63
C VAL A 101 -41.19 10.19 1.62
N ILE A 102 -40.42 9.32 2.28
CA ILE A 102 -40.77 8.15 3.11
C ILE A 102 -41.79 7.14 2.53
N ARG A 103 -41.31 5.93 2.19
CA ARG A 103 -42.07 4.68 2.40
C ARG A 103 -41.13 3.55 2.83
N GLU A 104 -41.31 3.15 4.09
CA GLU A 104 -41.07 1.81 4.62
C GLU A 104 -41.48 0.73 3.60
N THR A 105 -40.77 -0.40 3.60
CA THR A 105 -41.39 -1.70 3.86
C THR A 105 -40.31 -2.76 4.09
N GLU A 106 -40.02 -3.00 5.37
CA GLU A 106 -39.72 -4.35 5.82
C GLU A 106 -40.87 -5.27 5.40
N LYS A 107 -40.60 -6.25 4.54
CA LYS A 107 -41.45 -7.45 4.42
C LYS A 107 -40.73 -8.61 3.74
N ASN A 108 -39.67 -9.14 4.36
CA ASN A 108 -39.22 -10.49 4.06
C ASN A 108 -39.76 -11.46 5.12
N ARG A 109 -41.09 -11.70 5.07
CA ARG A 109 -41.69 -12.89 5.69
C ARG A 109 -41.70 -13.97 4.61
N THR A 110 -40.71 -14.85 4.63
CA THR A 110 -40.89 -16.20 4.09
C THR A 110 -41.55 -17.03 5.18
N ASP A 111 -42.77 -17.42 4.85
CA ASP A 111 -43.71 -18.24 5.59
C ASP A 111 -43.23 -19.69 5.52
N ASP A 112 -42.28 -20.08 6.37
CA ASP A 112 -41.87 -21.47 6.54
C ASP A 112 -42.82 -22.13 7.56
N HIS A 113 -43.88 -22.68 6.98
CA HIS A 113 -44.89 -23.55 7.56
C HIS A 113 -44.27 -24.80 8.21
N MET A 114 -43.97 -24.74 9.52
CA MET A 114 -43.58 -25.91 10.31
C MET A 114 -44.85 -26.60 10.84
N ASP A 115 -45.44 -27.46 10.01
CA ASP A 115 -46.40 -28.48 10.48
C ASP A 115 -45.67 -29.47 11.39
N LEU A 116 -46.09 -29.50 12.66
CA LEU A 116 -45.73 -30.53 13.62
C LEU A 116 -46.94 -31.45 13.79
N ASP A 117 -46.86 -32.64 13.17
CA ASP A 117 -47.67 -33.83 13.51
C ASP A 117 -47.19 -34.45 14.83
#